data_AF-A0A646KPV7-F1
#
_entry.id   AF-A0A646KPV7-F1
#
_cell.length_a   1.000
_cell.length_b   1.000
_cell.length_c   1.000
_cell.angle_alpha   90.00
_cell.angle_beta   90.00
_cell.angle_gamma   90.00
#
_symmetry.space_group_name_H-M   'P 1'
#
loop_
_entity.id
_entity.type
_entity.pdbx_description
1 polymer ?
#
loop_
_entity_poly.entity_id
_entity_poly.type
_entity_poly.pdbx_seq_one_letter_code
_entity_poly.pdbx_strand_id
1 'polypeptide(L)'
;AWGSGYGMDVFVKNDCATAVSGWKVEFTLPSGTNVSSNWSSNKTQSGRRFSFTNVSWNGAIAPGQEKGFGFNAAGSGLPADLTAARQ
;
A
#
# COMPACT_ATOMS: atom_id res chain seq x y z
N ALA A 1 4.88 2.73 16.07
CA ALA A 1 5.35 1.36 16.33
C ALA A 1 5.04 0.98 17.77
N TRP A 2 4.70 -0.27 18.03
CA TRP A 2 4.49 -0.82 19.37
C TRP A 2 5.30 -2.11 19.46
N GLY A 3 6.39 -2.14 20.23
CA GLY A 3 7.21 -3.33 20.53
C GLY A 3 7.52 -4.28 19.36
N SER A 4 6.57 -5.17 19.07
CA SER A 4 6.64 -6.19 18.02
C SER A 4 5.99 -5.80 16.68
N GLY A 5 5.59 -4.55 16.45
CA GLY A 5 4.95 -4.14 15.21
C GLY A 5 4.89 -2.64 14.95
N TYR A 6 4.35 -2.27 13.80
CA TYR A 6 4.14 -0.88 13.40
C TYR A 6 2.90 -0.69 12.55
N GLY A 7 2.35 0.52 12.59
CA GLY A 7 1.35 1.00 11.63
C GLY A 7 2.06 1.84 10.57
N MET A 8 1.61 1.74 9.33
CA MET A 8 2.12 2.50 8.20
C MET A 8 0.97 3.09 7.40
N ASP A 9 1.01 4.41 7.23
CA ASP A 9 0.15 5.14 6.30
C ASP A 9 0.89 5.31 4.97
N VAL A 10 0.18 5.03 3.88
CA VAL A 10 0.71 5.08 2.52
C VAL A 10 -0.17 6.00 1.68
N PHE A 11 0.45 7.00 1.06
CA PHE A 11 -0.21 7.93 0.16
C PHE A 11 0.18 7.64 -1.29
N VAL A 12 -0.81 7.40 -2.14
CA VAL A 12 -0.65 7.21 -3.57
C VAL A 12 -1.00 8.51 -4.27
N LYS A 13 0.01 9.17 -4.81
CA LYS A 13 -0.14 10.42 -5.55
C LYS A 13 -0.24 10.18 -7.05
N ASN A 14 -1.18 10.86 -7.71
CA ASN A 14 -1.26 10.88 -9.16
C ASN A 14 -0.46 12.05 -9.74
N ASP A 15 0.78 11.79 -10.13
CA ASP A 15 1.63 12.78 -10.83
C ASP A 15 1.37 12.83 -12.36
N CYS A 16 0.37 12.11 -12.87
CA CYS A 16 -0.01 12.16 -14.28
C CYS A 16 -0.87 13.39 -14.60
N ALA A 17 -0.93 13.76 -15.88
CA ALA A 17 -1.79 14.84 -16.37
C ALA A 17 -3.29 14.47 -16.44
N THR A 18 -3.63 13.19 -16.33
CA THR A 18 -5.01 12.68 -16.40
C THR A 18 -5.42 11.99 -15.11
N ALA A 19 -6.73 11.96 -14.84
CA ALA A 19 -7.27 11.20 -13.72
C ALA A 19 -6.96 9.71 -13.87
N VAL A 20 -6.72 9.05 -12.74
CA VAL A 20 -6.53 7.60 -12.63
C VAL A 20 -7.76 7.01 -11.95
N SER A 21 -8.24 5.86 -12.44
CA SER A 21 -9.43 5.17 -11.91
C SER A 21 -9.12 4.10 -10.85
N GLY A 22 -7.89 3.64 -10.78
CA GLY A 22 -7.44 2.66 -9.80
C GLY A 22 -5.94 2.65 -9.63
N TRP A 23 -5.49 2.11 -8.52
CA TRP A 23 -4.07 2.06 -8.17
C TRP A 23 -3.69 0.71 -7.61
N LYS A 24 -2.43 0.35 -7.84
CA LYS A 24 -1.76 -0.81 -7.28
C LYS A 24 -0.43 -0.39 -6.70
N VAL A 25 -0.19 -0.75 -5.44
CA VAL A 25 1.08 -0.58 -4.74
C VAL A 25 1.62 -1.94 -4.36
N GLU A 26 2.88 -2.20 -4.66
CA GLU A 26 3.53 -3.47 -4.32
C GLU A 26 4.86 -3.23 -3.65
N PHE A 27 5.14 -4.01 -2.60
CA PHE A 27 6.41 -3.98 -1.89
C PHE A 27 6.75 -5.34 -1.31
N THR A 28 8.01 -5.54 -0.93
CA THR A 28 8.50 -6.74 -0.26
C THR A 28 8.70 -6.43 1.22
N LEU A 29 8.25 -7.32 2.12
CA LEU A 29 8.65 -7.26 3.53
C LEU A 29 9.75 -8.30 3.80
N PRO A 30 10.78 -7.98 4.61
CA PRO A 30 11.82 -8.94 4.96
C PRO A 30 11.27 -10.08 5.81
N SER A 31 12.07 -11.15 5.96
CA SER A 31 11.70 -12.27 6.83
C SER A 31 11.46 -11.80 8.26
N GLY A 32 10.49 -12.41 8.95
CA GLY A 32 10.08 -12.01 10.29
C GLY A 32 9.19 -10.77 10.34
N THR A 33 8.77 -10.21 9.19
CA THR A 33 7.77 -9.14 9.13
C THR A 33 6.62 -9.48 8.18
N ASN A 34 5.38 -9.29 8.63
CA ASN A 34 4.17 -9.58 7.86
C ASN A 34 3.06 -8.56 8.17
N VAL A 35 2.15 -8.34 7.22
CA VAL A 35 1.00 -7.45 7.37
C VAL A 35 -0.14 -8.14 8.13
N SER A 36 -0.39 -7.74 9.37
CA SER A 36 -1.43 -8.31 10.24
C SER A 36 -2.83 -7.78 9.96
N SER A 37 -2.97 -6.51 9.59
CA SER A 37 -4.25 -5.91 9.18
C SER A 37 -4.03 -4.76 8.21
N ASN A 38 -5.03 -4.41 7.42
CA ASN A 38 -5.00 -3.27 6.50
C ASN A 38 -6.38 -2.63 6.39
N TRP A 39 -6.41 -1.37 5.96
CA TRP A 39 -7.64 -0.61 5.75
C TRP A 39 -7.55 0.20 4.46
N SER A 40 -8.71 0.52 3.88
CA SER A 40 -8.81 1.30 2.64
C SER A 40 -8.06 0.68 1.45
N SER A 41 -7.85 -0.64 1.45
CA SER A 41 -7.15 -1.36 0.38
C SER A 41 -7.58 -2.83 0.36
N ASN A 42 -7.45 -3.48 -0.80
CA ASN A 42 -7.46 -4.93 -0.91
C ASN A 42 -6.01 -5.43 -0.90
N LYS A 43 -5.69 -6.44 -0.08
CA LYS A 43 -4.33 -6.98 0.07
C LYS A 43 -4.26 -8.40 -0.49
N THR A 44 -3.29 -8.66 -1.35
CA THR A 44 -2.86 -10.01 -1.73
C THR A 44 -1.37 -10.18 -1.41
N GLN A 45 -0.92 -11.43 -1.29
CA GLN A 45 0.46 -11.75 -0.94
C GLN A 45 0.93 -12.97 -1.75
N SER A 46 2.16 -12.92 -2.24
CA SER A 46 2.88 -14.06 -2.81
C SER A 46 4.28 -14.13 -2.20
N GLY A 47 4.54 -15.16 -1.39
CA GLY A 47 5.76 -15.23 -0.59
C GLY A 47 5.90 -14.02 0.31
N ARG A 48 6.89 -13.16 0.06
CA ARG A 48 7.15 -11.93 0.81
C ARG A 48 6.73 -10.64 0.09
N ARG A 49 6.20 -10.77 -1.14
CA ARG A 49 5.70 -9.67 -1.95
C ARG A 49 4.24 -9.42 -1.61
N PHE A 50 3.91 -8.21 -1.20
CA PHE A 50 2.56 -7.77 -0.92
C PHE A 50 2.08 -6.85 -2.03
N SER A 51 0.82 -7.00 -2.41
CA SER A 51 0.13 -6.16 -3.39
C SER A 51 -1.11 -5.56 -2.77
N PHE A 52 -1.23 -4.24 -2.86
CA PHE A 52 -2.36 -3.45 -2.37
C PHE A 52 -3.04 -2.78 -3.54
N THR A 53 -4.35 -2.95 -3.67
CA THR A 53 -5.17 -2.22 -4.64
C THR A 53 -6.24 -1.40 -3.96
N ASN A 54 -6.76 -0.41 -4.67
CA ASN A 54 -7.87 0.39 -4.17
C ASN A 54 -9.11 -0.45 -3.86
N VAL A 55 -9.89 0.03 -2.90
CA VAL A 55 -11.29 -0.39 -2.72
C VAL A 55 -12.19 0.46 -3.62
N SER A 56 -13.48 0.13 -3.67
CA SER A 56 -14.43 0.74 -4.61
C SER A 56 -14.52 2.27 -4.51
N TRP A 57 -14.30 2.84 -3.33
CA TRP A 57 -14.50 4.26 -3.06
C TRP A 57 -13.23 5.13 -3.13
N ASN A 58 -12.04 4.55 -3.26
CA ASN A 58 -10.77 5.30 -3.30
C ASN A 58 -9.88 5.01 -4.50
N GLY A 59 -10.43 4.47 -5.59
CA GLY A 59 -9.68 4.25 -6.83
C GLY A 59 -9.39 5.53 -7.61
N ALA A 60 -10.36 6.45 -7.65
CA ALA A 60 -10.24 7.68 -8.44
C ALA A 60 -9.28 8.69 -7.81
N ILE A 61 -8.24 9.09 -8.55
CA ILE A 61 -7.27 10.12 -8.16
C ILE A 61 -7.12 11.13 -9.29
N ALA A 62 -7.55 12.37 -9.07
CA ALA A 62 -7.36 13.47 -10.02
C ALA A 62 -5.86 13.87 -10.14
N PRO A 63 -5.46 14.54 -11.23
CA PRO A 63 -4.09 15.05 -11.39
C PRO A 63 -3.62 15.86 -10.18
N GLY A 64 -2.43 15.56 -9.67
CA GLY A 64 -1.82 16.22 -8.51
C GLY A 64 -2.44 15.88 -7.16
N GLN A 65 -3.50 15.05 -7.11
CA GLN A 65 -4.14 14.60 -5.87
C GLN A 65 -3.56 13.27 -5.39
N GLU A 66 -3.92 12.89 -4.16
CA GLU A 66 -3.52 11.63 -3.56
C GLU A 66 -4.68 10.90 -2.86
N LYS A 67 -4.51 9.59 -2.66
CA LYS A 67 -5.37 8.76 -1.83
C LYS A 67 -4.53 7.94 -0.86
N GLY A 68 -5.02 7.83 0.37
CA GLY A 68 -4.37 7.09 1.44
C GLY A 68 -4.94 5.68 1.64
N PHE A 69 -4.07 4.74 1.98
CA PHE A 69 -4.41 3.50 2.67
C PHE A 69 -3.42 3.25 3.80
N GLY A 70 -3.67 2.24 4.63
CA GLY A 70 -2.70 1.89 5.65
C GLY A 70 -2.76 0.44 6.08
N PHE A 71 -1.75 0.03 6.83
CA PHE A 71 -1.63 -1.32 7.34
C PHE A 71 -0.86 -1.39 8.66
N ASN A 72 -1.16 -2.43 9.43
CA ASN A 72 -0.35 -2.84 10.56
C ASN A 72 0.53 -4.01 10.17
N ALA A 73 1.80 -3.96 10.54
CA ALA A 73 2.76 -5.03 10.41
C ALA A 73 3.14 -5.59 11.78
N ALA A 74 3.26 -6.91 11.86
CA ALA A 74 3.94 -7.62 12.93
C ALA A 74 5.37 -7.92 12.47
N GLY A 75 6.36 -7.47 13.23
CA GLY A 75 7.78 -7.41 12.87
C GLY A 75 8.30 -5.97 12.75
N SER A 76 9.62 -5.81 12.72
CA SER A 76 10.29 -4.50 12.66
C SER A 76 10.84 -4.16 11.27
N GLY A 77 10.73 -5.07 10.30
CA GLY A 77 11.25 -4.89 8.96
C GLY A 77 10.39 -3.97 8.11
N LEU A 78 11.04 -3.06 7.38
CA LEU A 78 10.36 -2.06 6.56
C LEU A 78 10.17 -2.54 5.10
N PRO A 79 9.19 -1.98 4.38
CA PRO A 79 9.01 -2.25 2.95
C PRO A 79 10.26 -1.94 2.11
N ALA A 80 10.54 -2.82 1.14
CA ALA A 80 11.53 -2.63 0.09
C ALA A 80 10.90 -2.92 -1.30
N ASP A 81 11.63 -2.65 -2.38
CA ASP A 81 11.18 -2.89 -3.76
C ASP A 81 9.80 -2.28 -4.07
N LEU A 82 9.58 -1.05 -3.59
CA LEU A 82 8.31 -0.36 -3.73
C LEU A 82 8.03 -0.02 -5.19
N THR A 83 6.87 -0.41 -5.70
CA THR A 83 6.38 -0.04 -7.02
C THR A 83 4.93 0.45 -6.92
N ALA A 84 4.57 1.47 -7.70
CA ALA A 84 3.20 1.94 -7.84
C ALA A 84 2.81 1.97 -9.32
N ALA A 85 1.59 1.53 -9.63
CA ALA A 85 1.04 1.52 -10.98
C ALA A 85 -0.43 1.93 -10.97
N ARG A 86 -0.86 2.61 -12.04
CA ARG A 86 -2.28 2.82 -12.34
C ARG A 86 -2.92 1.50 -12.80
N GLN A 87 -4.20 1.33 -12.51
CA GLN A 87 -5.02 0.23 -13.02
C GLN A 87 -6.02 0.72 -14.07
#